data_AF-A0A964NRC0-F1
#
_entry.id   AF-A0A964NRC0-F1
#
_cell.length_a   1.000
_cell.length_b   1.000
_cell.length_c   1.000
_cell.angle_alpha   90.00
_cell.angle_beta   90.00
_cell.angle_gamma   90.00
#
_symmetry.space_group_name_H-M   'P 1'
#
loop_
_entity.id
_entity.type
_entity.pdbx_description
1 polymer ?
#
loop_
_entity_poly.entity_id
_entity_poly.type
_entity_poly.pdbx_seq_one_letter_code
_entity_poly.pdbx_strand_id
1 'polypeptide(L)'
;MVVMKTTIEISDSLLREIRKLAAREGVTLRTLMERGLHRVIAETKNDAPFKLRPASFKGKGRQPEFRDASWEQLRDLLYQDRGA
;
A
#
# COMPACT_ATOMS: atom_id res chain seq x y z
N MET A 1 18.54 -20.45 1.35
CA MET A 1 17.26 -20.27 2.09
C MET A 1 17.47 -20.84 3.48
N VAL A 2 17.54 -19.98 4.50
CA VAL A 2 17.70 -20.46 5.89
C VAL A 2 16.31 -20.79 6.41
N VAL A 3 16.06 -22.06 6.74
CA VAL A 3 14.83 -22.50 7.42
C VAL A 3 15.14 -22.61 8.90
N MET A 4 14.36 -21.90 9.71
CA MET A 4 14.42 -22.01 11.17
C MET A 4 13.25 -22.88 11.65
N LYS A 5 13.52 -23.77 12.62
CA LYS A 5 12.48 -24.50 13.34
C LYS A 5 12.12 -23.72 14.59
N THR A 6 10.84 -23.38 14.72
CA THR A 6 10.30 -22.70 15.90
C THR A 6 9.29 -23.62 16.57
N THR A 7 9.42 -23.77 17.88
CA THR A 7 8.40 -24.42 18.72
C THR A 7 7.55 -23.32 19.34
N ILE A 8 6.23 -23.43 19.22
CA ILE A 8 5.27 -22.48 19.79
C ILE A 8 4.25 -23.24 20.63
N GLU A 9 3.80 -22.63 21.72
CA GLU A 9 2.68 -23.12 22.52
C GLU A 9 1.39 -22.49 22.01
N ILE A 10 0.40 -23.30 21.66
CA ILE A 10 -0.92 -22.87 21.19
C ILE A 10 -1.99 -23.80 21.76
N SER A 11 -3.24 -23.33 21.84
CA SER A 11 -4.34 -24.16 22.30
C SER A 11 -4.65 -25.29 21.31
N ASP A 12 -5.08 -26.43 21.85
CA ASP A 12 -5.49 -27.59 21.05
C ASP A 12 -6.66 -27.26 20.11
N SER A 13 -7.59 -26.41 20.54
CA SER A 13 -8.71 -25.95 19.73
C SER A 13 -8.22 -25.22 18.48
N LEU A 14 -7.29 -24.28 18.65
CA LEU A 14 -6.70 -23.53 17.55
C LEU A 14 -5.89 -24.44 16.61
N LEU A 15 -5.08 -25.35 17.15
CA LEU A 15 -4.32 -26.29 16.33
C LEU A 15 -5.24 -27.15 15.45
N ARG A 16 -6.39 -27.59 15.97
CA ARG A 16 -7.39 -28.36 15.21
C ARG A 16 -7.98 -27.53 14.07
N GLU A 17 -8.31 -26.27 14.31
CA GLU A 17 -8.84 -25.37 13.29
C GLU A 17 -7.82 -25.11 12.19
N ILE A 18 -6.56 -24.81 12.53
CA ILE A 18 -5.53 -24.56 11.53
C ILE A 18 -5.28 -25.80 10.67
N ARG A 19 -5.29 -27.01 11.27
CA ARG A 19 -5.15 -28.27 10.51
C ARG A 19 -6.29 -28.49 9.52
N LYS A 20 -7.54 -28.22 9.92
CA LYS A 20 -8.70 -28.29 9.03
C LYS A 20 -8.57 -27.30 7.87
N LEU A 21 -8.15 -26.07 8.15
CA LEU A 21 -7.93 -25.04 7.14
C LEU A 21 -6.83 -25.45 6.15
N ALA A 22 -5.69 -25.95 6.67
CA ALA A 22 -4.58 -26.41 5.86
C ALA A 22 -4.98 -27.54 4.90
N ALA A 23 -5.73 -28.52 5.41
CA ALA A 23 -6.25 -29.62 4.61
C ALA A 23 -7.23 -29.13 3.53
N ARG A 24 -8.14 -28.21 3.88
CA ARG A 24 -9.09 -27.62 2.94
C ARG A 24 -8.41 -26.86 1.81
N GLU A 25 -7.32 -26.14 2.11
CA GLU A 25 -6.57 -25.34 1.13
C GLU A 25 -5.46 -26.11 0.41
N GLY A 26 -5.20 -27.37 0.78
CA GLY A 26 -4.11 -28.15 0.21
C GLY A 26 -2.71 -27.61 0.54
N VAL A 27 -2.55 -26.95 1.69
CA VAL A 27 -1.28 -26.34 2.13
C VAL A 27 -0.80 -26.94 3.45
N THR A 28 0.44 -26.62 3.84
CA THR A 28 0.99 -27.09 5.12
C THR A 28 0.66 -26.13 6.26
N LEU A 29 0.72 -26.64 7.50
CA LEU A 29 0.63 -25.82 8.72
C LEU A 29 1.68 -24.70 8.72
N ARG A 30 2.91 -25.00 8.29
CA ARG A 30 4.01 -24.02 8.13
C ARG A 30 3.59 -22.88 7.20
N THR A 31 3.02 -23.21 6.05
CA THR A 31 2.58 -22.23 5.06
C THR A 31 1.53 -21.28 5.63
N LEU A 32 0.55 -21.79 6.39
CA LEU A 32 -0.45 -20.95 7.04
C LEU A 32 0.15 -20.04 8.11
N MET A 33 1.07 -20.56 8.93
CA MET A 33 1.76 -19.76 9.95
C MET A 33 2.60 -18.65 9.33
N GLU A 34 3.38 -18.95 8.28
CA GLU A 34 4.18 -17.96 7.55
C GLU A 34 3.29 -16.87 6.92
N ARG A 35 2.18 -17.25 6.28
CA ARG A 35 1.21 -16.29 5.73
C ARG A 35 0.63 -15.39 6.82
N GLY A 36 0.25 -15.96 7.97
CA GLY A 36 -0.26 -15.21 9.12
C GLY A 36 0.78 -14.21 9.65
N LEU A 37 2.02 -14.64 9.84
CA LEU A 37 3.12 -13.77 10.29
C LEU A 37 3.40 -12.64 9.30
N HIS A 38 3.43 -12.94 8.00
CA HIS A 38 3.60 -11.93 6.96
C HIS A 38 2.49 -10.87 7.00
N ARG A 39 1.25 -11.30 7.18
CA ARG A 39 0.09 -10.40 7.29
C ARG A 39 0.21 -9.48 8.50
N VAL A 40 0.50 -10.02 9.68
CA VAL A 40 0.66 -9.22 10.91
C VAL A 40 1.80 -8.21 10.77
N ILE A 41 2.92 -8.61 10.17
CA ILE A 41 4.05 -7.69 9.91
C ILE A 41 3.62 -6.58 8.95
N ALA A 42 2.88 -6.89 7.89
CA ALA A 42 2.40 -5.90 6.94
C ALA A 42 1.42 -4.91 7.59
N GLU A 43 0.50 -5.40 8.42
CA GLU A 43 -0.44 -4.57 9.17
C GLU A 43 0.25 -3.71 10.23
N THR A 44 1.32 -4.21 10.85
CA THR A 44 2.08 -3.48 11.90
C THR A 44 3.05 -2.47 11.31
N LYS A 45 3.54 -2.70 10.09
CA LYS A 45 4.25 -1.67 9.34
C LYS A 45 3.24 -0.61 8.96
N ASN A 46 3.01 0.34 9.86
CA ASN A 46 2.39 1.62 9.55
C ASN A 46 3.08 2.14 8.28
N ASP A 47 2.41 2.05 7.14
CA ASP A 47 2.84 2.76 5.96
C ASP A 47 3.00 4.21 6.39
N ALA A 48 4.22 4.73 6.29
CA ALA A 48 4.46 6.13 6.61
C ALA A 48 3.41 6.93 5.84
N PRO A 49 2.70 7.88 6.48
CA PRO A 49 1.65 8.62 5.82
C PRO A 49 2.15 9.10 4.47
N PHE A 50 1.34 8.93 3.43
CA PHE A 50 1.72 9.33 2.08
C PHE A 50 2.28 10.75 2.12
N LYS A 51 3.58 10.88 1.81
CA LYS A 51 4.24 12.17 1.71
C LYS A 51 4.35 12.52 0.24
N LEU A 52 3.45 13.40 -0.23
CA LEU A 52 3.55 13.97 -1.57
C LEU A 52 4.92 14.65 -1.70
N ARG A 53 5.74 14.19 -2.64
CA ARG A 53 6.98 14.88 -2.98
C ARG A 53 6.63 16.30 -3.41
N PRO A 54 7.40 17.33 -3.01
CA PRO A 54 7.16 18.69 -3.48
C PRO A 54 7.04 18.69 -5.01
N ALA A 55 5.83 18.96 -5.50
CA ALA A 55 5.51 19.09 -6.92
C ALA A 55 5.42 20.57 -7.33
N SER A 56 5.88 21.48 -6.46
CA SER A 56 6.03 22.88 -6.78
C SER A 56 7.24 23.11 -7.67
N PHE A 57 7.08 23.99 -8.65
CA PHE A 57 8.20 24.54 -9.41
C PHE A 57 8.83 25.69 -8.61
N LYS A 58 10.13 25.90 -8.76
CA LYS A 58 10.80 27.09 -8.20
C LYS A 58 10.22 28.34 -8.85
N GLY A 59 9.63 29.25 -8.07
CA GLY A 59 9.01 30.48 -8.58
C GLY A 59 8.22 31.25 -7.53
N LYS A 60 7.73 32.45 -7.88
CA LYS A 60 6.90 33.34 -7.03
C LYS A 60 5.43 33.32 -7.44
N GLY A 61 4.91 32.15 -7.81
CA GLY A 61 3.53 32.00 -8.32
C GLY A 61 3.45 32.04 -9.84
N ARG A 62 2.28 32.46 -10.37
CA ARG A 62 1.96 32.46 -11.80
C ARG A 62 2.79 33.51 -12.56
N GLN A 63 2.97 33.26 -13.86
CA GLN A 63 3.53 34.26 -14.78
C GLN A 63 2.61 35.51 -14.78
N PRO A 64 3.18 36.72 -15.01
CA PRO A 64 2.42 37.99 -14.97
C PRO A 64 1.12 37.96 -15.78
N GLU A 65 1.14 37.34 -16.95
CA GLU A 65 0.04 37.22 -17.91
C GLU A 65 -1.13 36.40 -17.38
N PHE A 66 -0.90 35.60 -16.33
CA PHE A 66 -1.87 34.66 -15.75
C PHE A 66 -2.18 34.95 -14.28
N ARG A 67 -1.75 36.10 -13.76
CA ARG A 67 -1.97 36.47 -12.34
C ARG A 67 -3.46 36.51 -11.99
N ASP A 68 -4.26 37.15 -12.84
CA ASP A 68 -5.70 37.35 -12.62
C ASP A 68 -6.58 36.37 -13.41
N ALA A 69 -5.97 35.39 -14.07
CA ALA A 69 -6.70 34.41 -14.87
C ALA A 69 -7.55 33.48 -13.98
N SER A 70 -8.80 33.25 -14.40
CA SER A 70 -9.68 32.26 -13.78
C SER A 70 -9.14 30.84 -14.00
N TRP A 71 -9.64 29.89 -13.20
CA TRP A 71 -9.28 28.49 -13.40
C TRP A 71 -9.69 27.97 -14.78
N GLU A 72 -10.85 28.39 -15.29
CA GLU A 72 -11.33 27.95 -16.61
C GLU A 72 -10.40 28.43 -17.72
N GLN A 73 -10.00 29.71 -17.68
CA GLN A 73 -9.06 30.28 -18.65
C GLN A 73 -7.73 29.52 -18.66
N LEU A 74 -7.21 29.18 -17.48
CA LEU A 74 -5.97 28.40 -17.37
C LEU A 74 -6.11 26.98 -17.88
N ARG A 75 -7.21 26.30 -17.53
CA ARG A 75 -7.48 24.94 -17.99
C ARG A 75 -7.56 24.91 -19.51
N ASP A 76 -8.30 25.83 -20.11
CA ASP A 76 -8.52 25.85 -21.56
C ASP A 76 -7.19 26.12 -22.29
N LEU A 77 -6.32 26.98 -21.76
CA LEU A 77 -4.96 27.19 -22.27
C LEU A 77 -4.05 25.96 -22.12
N LEU A 78 -4.11 25.25 -20.99
CA LEU A 78 -3.28 24.06 -20.73
C LEU A 78 -3.62 22.89 -21.65
N TYR A 79 -4.89 22.78 -22.05
CA TYR A 79 -5.39 21.73 -22.92
C TYR A 79 -5.60 22.19 -24.37
N GLN A 80 -5.23 23.44 -24.69
CA GLN A 80 -5.25 23.92 -26.06
C GLN A 80 -4.41 22.97 -26.93
N ASP A 81 -5.00 22.50 -28.03
CA ASP A 81 -4.42 21.55 -28.98
C ASP A 81 -4.12 20.13 -28.43
N ARG A 82 -4.60 19.78 -27.23
CA ARG A 82 -4.42 18.45 -26.60
C ARG A 82 -5.72 17.70 -26.32
N GLY A 83 -6.82 18.15 -26.92
CA GLY A 83 -8.12 17.46 -26.95
C GLY A 83 -9.25 18.38 -26.48
N ALA A 84 -10.06 18.81 -27.45
CA ALA A 84 -11.45 19.22 -27.23
C ALA A 84 -12.34 17.97 -27.26
#